data_AF-A0A085VF31-F1
#
_entry.id   AF-A0A085VF31-F1
#
_cell.length_a   1.000
_cell.length_b   1.000
_cell.length_c   1.000
_cell.angle_alpha   90.00
_cell.angle_beta   90.00
_cell.angle_gamma   90.00
#
_symmetry.space_group_name_H-M   'P 1'
#
loop_
_entity.id
_entity.type
_entity.pdbx_description
1 polymer ?
#
loop_
_entity_poly.entity_id
_entity_poly.type
_entity_poly.pdbx_seq_one_letter_code
_entity_poly.pdbx_strand_id
1 'polypeptide(L)'
;MSNGLIDLEDEMYRLYTVFYPNGKAVRVGFDALPSHTISLISQYPEATAHCLSSSAYRLHRRVFSEPFTIQQHTPRNVLRLRPARFDTYTYASQQDLALAIQATITSNPDLQILNQLAHLTFQTINQPSLQGDLDDLRTQLESVALSVHQHTRSRVQTPSPCRFSYLLMGKKKPTA
;
A
#
# COMPACT_ATOMS: atom_id res chain seq x y z
N MET A 1 12.02 23.08 0.59
CA MET A 1 11.11 21.94 0.41
C MET A 1 11.22 21.55 -1.04
N SER A 2 11.58 20.30 -1.30
CA SER A 2 11.92 19.80 -2.63
C SER A 2 10.71 19.88 -3.56
N ASN A 3 10.94 20.32 -4.80
CA ASN A 3 9.94 20.35 -5.88
C ASN A 3 9.46 18.95 -6.31
N GLY A 4 9.85 17.87 -5.62
CA GLY A 4 9.66 16.50 -6.06
C GLY A 4 8.21 16.07 -6.26
N LEU A 5 7.23 16.71 -5.61
CA LEU A 5 5.80 16.48 -5.92
C LEU A 5 5.42 17.06 -7.29
N ILE A 6 5.87 18.29 -7.56
CA ILE A 6 5.63 18.97 -8.83
C ILE A 6 6.38 18.23 -9.95
N ASP A 7 7.63 17.85 -9.71
CA ASP A 7 8.44 17.10 -10.68
C ASP A 7 7.81 15.73 -10.99
N LEU A 8 7.25 15.04 -9.98
CA LEU A 8 6.51 13.78 -10.17
C LEU A 8 5.24 13.99 -10.99
N GLU A 9 4.44 15.01 -10.66
CA GLU A 9 3.20 15.34 -11.38
C GLU A 9 3.49 15.71 -12.84
N ASP A 10 4.51 16.54 -13.09
CA ASP A 10 4.92 16.94 -14.43
C ASP A 10 5.41 15.75 -15.27
N GLU A 11 6.25 14.87 -14.71
CA GLU A 11 6.72 13.67 -15.42
C GLU A 11 5.58 12.66 -15.67
N MET A 12 4.66 12.50 -14.71
CA MET A 12 3.47 11.67 -14.88
C MET A 12 2.51 12.23 -15.94
N TYR A 13 2.38 13.55 -16.01
CA TYR A 13 1.61 14.22 -17.07
C TYR A 13 2.29 14.09 -18.43
N ARG A 14 3.62 14.20 -18.51
CA ARG A 14 4.38 13.93 -19.74
C ARG A 14 4.13 12.51 -20.24
N LEU A 15 4.22 11.50 -19.36
CA LEU A 15 3.87 10.13 -19.72
C LEU A 15 2.42 10.02 -20.19
N TYR A 16 1.48 10.68 -19.52
CA TYR A 16 0.08 10.72 -19.96
C TYR A 16 -0.05 11.28 -21.38
N THR A 17 0.58 12.41 -21.70
CA THR A 17 0.50 12.99 -23.06
C THR A 17 1.10 12.09 -24.15
N VAL A 18 2.12 11.30 -23.82
CA VAL A 18 2.76 10.34 -24.73
C VAL A 18 1.85 9.14 -25.01
N PHE A 19 1.21 8.57 -23.99
CA PHE A 19 0.39 7.37 -24.12
C PHE A 19 -1.10 7.64 -24.38
N TYR A 20 -1.58 8.85 -24.08
CA TYR A 20 -2.95 9.31 -24.27
C TYR A 20 -3.03 10.65 -25.03
N PRO A 21 -2.44 10.77 -26.24
CA PRO A 21 -2.59 11.98 -27.03
C PRO A 21 -4.07 12.23 -27.33
N ASN A 22 -4.53 13.45 -27.06
CA ASN A 22 -5.93 13.86 -27.21
C ASN A 22 -6.92 12.99 -26.39
N GLY A 23 -6.48 12.42 -25.26
CA GLY A 23 -7.31 11.58 -24.39
C GLY A 23 -7.61 10.19 -24.93
N LYS A 24 -6.94 9.75 -26.00
CA LYS A 24 -7.11 8.41 -26.59
C LYS A 24 -5.88 7.57 -26.33
N ALA A 25 -6.07 6.40 -25.73
CA ALA A 25 -4.99 5.44 -25.49
C ALA A 25 -4.36 5.00 -26.82
N VAL A 26 -3.06 5.25 -26.98
CA VAL A 26 -2.27 4.73 -28.10
C VAL A 26 -1.83 3.32 -27.76
N ARG A 27 -2.13 2.37 -28.66
CA ARG A 27 -1.78 0.95 -28.47
C ARG A 27 -0.27 0.69 -28.48
N VAL A 28 0.52 1.56 -29.09
CA VAL A 28 1.96 1.40 -29.23
C VAL A 28 2.66 1.92 -27.97
N GLY A 29 3.41 1.04 -27.29
CA GLY A 29 4.20 1.40 -26.11
C GLY A 29 3.47 1.33 -24.77
N PHE A 30 2.18 0.97 -24.75
CA PHE A 30 1.43 0.78 -23.50
C PHE A 30 2.06 -0.27 -22.59
N ASP A 31 2.71 -1.27 -23.18
CA ASP A 31 3.48 -2.30 -22.46
C ASP A 31 4.69 -1.73 -21.68
N ALA A 32 5.18 -0.55 -22.07
CA ALA A 32 6.29 0.14 -21.39
C ALA A 32 5.82 1.15 -20.32
N LEU A 33 4.53 1.50 -20.29
CA LEU A 33 3.98 2.41 -19.26
C LEU A 33 4.27 1.91 -17.83
N PRO A 34 4.13 0.61 -17.49
CA PRO A 34 4.44 0.11 -16.16
C PRO A 34 5.91 0.30 -15.76
N SER A 35 6.86 0.09 -16.67
CA SER A 35 8.28 0.22 -16.33
C SER A 35 8.68 1.68 -16.10
N HIS A 36 8.16 2.60 -16.91
CA HIS A 36 8.38 4.04 -16.73
C HIS A 36 7.77 4.56 -15.42
N THR A 37 6.52 4.16 -15.13
CA THR A 37 5.84 4.57 -13.89
C THR A 37 6.50 3.96 -12.65
N ILE A 38 6.97 2.71 -12.69
CA ILE A 38 7.76 2.09 -11.61
C ILE A 38 9.06 2.87 -11.35
N SER A 39 9.78 3.25 -12.41
CA SER A 39 11.00 4.04 -12.29
C SER A 39 10.74 5.38 -11.59
N LEU A 40 9.67 6.08 -11.99
CA LEU A 40 9.31 7.37 -11.41
C LEU A 40 8.91 7.27 -9.94
N ILE A 41 8.08 6.30 -9.55
CA ILE A 41 7.72 6.13 -8.13
C ILE A 41 8.92 5.76 -7.26
N SER A 42 9.92 5.09 -7.84
CA SER A 42 11.16 4.73 -7.16
C SER A 42 12.10 5.92 -7.00
N GLN A 43 12.08 6.87 -7.95
CA GLN A 43 12.84 8.13 -7.89
C GLN A 43 12.22 9.12 -6.90
N TYR A 44 10.89 9.13 -6.77
CA TYR A 44 10.14 10.05 -5.91
C TYR A 44 9.25 9.31 -4.89
N PRO A 45 9.81 8.51 -3.98
CA PRO A 45 9.04 7.66 -3.06
C PRO A 45 8.22 8.49 -2.05
N GLU A 46 8.76 9.62 -1.58
CA GLU A 46 8.07 10.53 -0.66
C GLU A 46 6.87 11.22 -1.31
N ALA A 47 7.07 11.78 -2.50
CA ALA A 47 5.99 12.45 -3.24
C ALA A 47 4.88 11.45 -3.63
N THR A 48 5.26 10.25 -4.06
CA THR A 48 4.33 9.17 -4.36
C THR A 48 3.49 8.81 -3.13
N ALA A 49 4.14 8.58 -1.99
CA ALA A 49 3.46 8.26 -0.74
C ALA A 49 2.50 9.37 -0.28
N HIS A 50 2.90 10.64 -0.43
CA HIS A 50 2.06 11.77 -0.10
C HIS A 50 0.81 11.85 -1.00
N CYS A 51 0.98 11.70 -2.32
CA CYS A 51 -0.13 11.72 -3.28
C CYS A 51 -1.16 10.62 -2.98
N LEU A 52 -0.68 9.38 -2.80
CA LEU A 52 -1.56 8.22 -2.56
C LEU A 52 -2.28 8.30 -1.22
N SER A 53 -1.57 8.67 -0.15
CA SER A 53 -2.16 8.80 1.19
C SER A 53 -3.21 9.93 1.24
N SER A 54 -2.93 11.07 0.61
CA SER A 54 -3.88 12.18 0.47
C SER A 54 -5.13 11.76 -0.29
N SER A 55 -4.95 11.06 -1.42
CA SER A 55 -6.07 10.54 -2.22
C SER A 55 -6.95 9.55 -1.44
N ALA A 56 -6.33 8.62 -0.70
CA ALA A 56 -7.04 7.66 0.15
C ALA A 56 -7.91 8.36 1.20
N TYR A 57 -7.36 9.35 1.91
CA TYR A 57 -8.11 10.08 2.93
C TYR A 57 -9.24 10.92 2.34
N ARG A 58 -9.00 11.57 1.19
CA ARG A 58 -10.03 12.32 0.46
C ARG A 58 -11.18 11.43 0.02
N LEU A 59 -10.90 10.26 -0.56
CA LEU A 59 -11.93 9.33 -1.04
C LEU A 59 -12.73 8.69 0.11
N HIS A 60 -12.08 8.45 1.25
CA HIS A 60 -12.76 7.97 2.45
C HIS A 60 -13.42 9.10 3.27
N ARG A 61 -13.34 10.35 2.81
CA ARG A 61 -13.87 11.55 3.48
C ARG A 61 -13.38 11.68 4.94
N ARG A 62 -12.14 11.28 5.22
CA ARG A 62 -11.53 11.35 6.56
C ARG A 62 -10.57 12.52 6.69
N VAL A 63 -10.47 13.04 7.90
CA VAL A 63 -9.48 14.08 8.25
C VAL A 63 -8.13 13.42 8.56
N PHE A 64 -7.02 14.13 8.35
CA PHE A 64 -5.64 13.65 8.61
C PHE A 64 -5.43 12.97 9.98
N SER A 65 -6.20 13.38 10.99
CA SER A 65 -6.15 12.88 12.37
C SER A 65 -7.02 11.65 12.63
N GLU A 66 -7.94 11.32 11.72
CA GLU A 66 -8.80 10.15 11.87
C GLU A 66 -8.05 8.91 11.39
N PRO A 67 -8.17 7.76 12.07
CA PRO A 67 -7.52 6.55 11.61
C PRO A 67 -8.12 6.13 10.27
N PHE A 68 -7.33 5.58 9.35
CA PHE A 68 -7.81 4.95 8.12
C PHE A 68 -7.97 3.45 8.35
N THR A 69 -9.19 2.93 8.20
CA THR A 69 -9.55 1.57 8.62
C THR A 69 -10.17 0.78 7.48
N ILE A 70 -9.60 -0.40 7.20
CA ILE A 70 -10.11 -1.35 6.20
C ILE A 70 -10.58 -2.60 6.94
N GLN A 71 -11.79 -3.06 6.62
CA GLN A 71 -12.35 -4.29 7.16
C GLN A 71 -12.43 -5.32 6.03
N GLN A 72 -11.73 -6.45 6.19
CA GLN A 72 -11.83 -7.58 5.26
C GLN A 72 -12.68 -8.69 5.87
N HIS A 73 -13.62 -9.17 5.08
CA HIS A 73 -14.45 -10.32 5.42
C HIS A 73 -13.76 -11.60 4.97
N THR A 74 -13.48 -12.51 5.91
CA THR A 74 -13.06 -13.86 5.53
C THR A 74 -14.29 -14.65 5.08
N PRO A 75 -14.35 -15.18 3.84
CA PRO A 75 -15.51 -15.93 3.38
C PRO A 75 -15.74 -17.16 4.26
N ARG A 76 -17.01 -17.43 4.58
CA ARG A 76 -17.38 -18.61 5.38
C ARG A 76 -17.05 -19.87 4.59
N ASN A 77 -16.20 -20.72 5.15
CA ASN A 77 -16.04 -22.07 4.62
C ASN A 77 -17.26 -22.90 5.03
N VAL A 78 -18.13 -23.23 4.08
CA VAL A 78 -19.40 -23.94 4.34
C VAL A 78 -19.19 -25.30 5.02
N LEU A 79 -18.02 -25.92 4.85
CA LEU A 79 -17.67 -27.23 5.41
C LEU A 79 -17.18 -27.17 6.87
N ARG A 80 -16.82 -25.98 7.37
CA ARG A 80 -16.41 -25.77 8.76
C ARG A 80 -17.29 -24.67 9.31
N LEU A 81 -18.24 -25.00 10.19
CA LEU A 81 -19.10 -24.09 10.95
C LEU A 81 -18.28 -23.12 11.83
N ARG A 82 -17.41 -22.32 11.22
CA ARG A 82 -16.62 -21.29 11.86
C ARG A 82 -17.41 -19.98 11.78
N PRO A 83 -17.45 -19.20 12.86
CA PRO A 83 -18.00 -17.86 12.82
C PRO A 83 -17.26 -17.03 11.77
N ALA A 84 -17.99 -16.12 11.12
CA ALA A 84 -17.39 -15.14 10.22
C ALA A 84 -16.32 -14.36 11.00
N ARG A 85 -15.12 -14.30 10.44
CA ARG A 85 -14.03 -13.49 10.97
C ARG A 85 -13.92 -12.21 10.16
N PHE A 86 -13.54 -11.14 10.85
CA PHE A 86 -13.25 -9.86 10.25
C PHE A 86 -11.82 -9.52 10.63
N ASP A 87 -10.98 -9.28 9.64
CA ASP A 87 -9.65 -8.76 9.85
C ASP A 87 -9.73 -7.24 9.66
N THR A 88 -9.35 -6.50 10.71
CA THR A 88 -9.37 -5.03 10.69
C THR A 88 -7.95 -4.52 10.57
N TYR A 89 -7.70 -3.78 9.50
CA TYR A 89 -6.43 -3.13 9.21
C TYR A 89 -6.58 -1.65 9.47
N THR A 90 -5.69 -1.08 10.28
CA THR A 90 -5.79 0.32 10.72
C THR A 90 -4.45 1.03 10.58
N TYR A 91 -4.52 2.24 10.05
CA TYR A 91 -3.44 3.22 10.01
C TYR A 91 -3.83 4.39 10.89
N ALA A 92 -2.94 4.84 11.77
CA ALA A 92 -3.28 5.80 12.82
C ALA A 92 -3.49 7.23 12.30
N SER A 93 -2.87 7.57 11.18
CA SER A 93 -2.96 8.89 10.55
C SER A 93 -2.60 8.82 9.06
N GLN A 94 -2.81 9.91 8.32
CA GLN A 94 -2.38 9.97 6.93
C GLN A 94 -0.86 9.83 6.81
N GLN A 95 -0.12 10.41 7.74
CA GLN A 95 1.34 10.31 7.78
C GLN A 95 1.80 8.87 7.97
N ASP A 96 1.10 8.11 8.81
CA ASP A 96 1.39 6.68 9.05
C ASP A 96 1.24 5.86 7.76
N LEU A 97 0.15 6.09 7.01
CA LEU A 97 -0.04 5.48 5.69
C LEU A 97 1.04 5.90 4.68
N ALA A 98 1.39 7.19 4.66
CA ALA A 98 2.45 7.70 3.78
C ALA A 98 3.80 7.03 4.09
N LEU A 99 4.19 6.94 5.35
CA LEU A 99 5.42 6.29 5.77
C LEU A 99 5.42 4.80 5.41
N ALA A 100 4.30 4.11 5.57
CA ALA A 100 4.17 2.70 5.19
C ALA A 100 4.36 2.49 3.68
N ILE A 101 3.78 3.36 2.84
CA ILE A 101 3.95 3.33 1.39
C ILE A 101 5.40 3.62 1.01
N GLN A 102 6.00 4.68 1.57
CA GLN A 102 7.39 5.05 1.32
C GLN A 102 8.35 3.93 1.72
N ALA A 103 8.15 3.35 2.90
CA ALA A 103 8.90 2.19 3.38
C ALA A 103 8.77 1.02 2.41
N THR A 104 7.55 0.75 1.92
CA THR A 104 7.32 -0.32 0.94
C THR A 104 8.14 -0.10 -0.32
N ILE A 105 8.08 1.09 -0.94
CA ILE A 105 8.82 1.43 -2.17
C ILE A 105 10.34 1.30 -1.98
N THR A 106 10.86 1.90 -0.90
CA THR A 106 12.32 1.94 -0.63
C THR A 106 12.90 0.58 -0.24
N SER A 107 12.06 -0.34 0.24
CA SER A 107 12.49 -1.62 0.78
C SER A 107 12.68 -2.73 -0.26
N ASN A 108 12.62 -2.42 -1.56
CA ASN A 108 12.56 -3.38 -2.67
C ASN A 108 11.44 -4.41 -2.46
N PRO A 109 10.17 -4.02 -2.62
CA PRO A 109 9.04 -4.92 -2.44
C PRO A 109 8.87 -5.80 -3.69
N ASP A 110 7.96 -6.77 -3.61
CA ASP A 110 7.61 -7.59 -4.77
C ASP A 110 7.17 -6.71 -5.95
N LEU A 111 7.58 -7.09 -7.17
CA LEU A 111 7.22 -6.39 -8.41
C LEU A 111 5.71 -6.19 -8.57
N GLN A 112 4.90 -7.09 -7.99
CA GLN A 112 3.44 -6.96 -7.98
C GLN A 112 2.97 -5.73 -7.21
N ILE A 113 3.55 -5.46 -6.04
CA ILE A 113 3.21 -4.30 -5.20
C ILE A 113 3.68 -3.01 -5.88
N LEU A 114 4.88 -3.02 -6.50
CA LEU A 114 5.36 -1.87 -7.28
C LEU A 114 4.46 -1.56 -8.47
N ASN A 115 4.02 -2.58 -9.21
CA ASN A 115 3.10 -2.40 -10.33
C ASN A 115 1.76 -1.80 -9.86
N GLN A 116 1.21 -2.29 -8.75
CA GLN A 116 -0.02 -1.76 -8.18
C GLN A 116 0.15 -0.29 -7.75
N LEU A 117 1.23 0.04 -7.05
CA LEU A 117 1.54 1.41 -6.65
C LEU A 117 1.74 2.33 -7.85
N ALA A 118 2.47 1.88 -8.87
CA ALA A 118 2.75 2.65 -10.09
C ALA A 118 1.46 2.95 -10.88
N HIS A 119 0.62 1.93 -11.08
CA HIS A 119 -0.66 2.07 -11.76
C HIS A 119 -1.58 3.02 -11.01
N LEU A 120 -1.68 2.85 -9.69
CA LEU A 120 -2.55 3.67 -8.85
C LEU A 120 -2.07 5.12 -8.81
N THR A 121 -0.75 5.35 -8.75
CA THR A 121 -0.16 6.71 -8.81
C THR A 121 -0.47 7.38 -10.14
N PHE A 122 -0.32 6.67 -11.25
CA PHE A 122 -0.67 7.19 -12.57
C PHE A 122 -2.15 7.54 -12.68
N GLN A 123 -3.04 6.70 -12.16
CA GLN A 123 -4.49 6.93 -12.17
C GLN A 123 -4.92 8.07 -11.25
N THR A 124 -4.34 8.18 -10.06
CA THR A 124 -4.68 9.24 -9.09
C THR A 124 -4.26 10.62 -9.58
N ILE A 125 -3.07 10.74 -10.16
CA ILE A 125 -2.58 12.02 -10.72
C ILE A 125 -3.38 12.41 -11.97
N ASN A 126 -3.61 11.46 -12.88
CA ASN A 126 -4.32 11.73 -14.14
C ASN A 126 -5.85 11.54 -14.05
N GLN A 127 -6.38 11.38 -12.84
CA GLN A 127 -7.80 11.13 -12.56
C GLN A 127 -8.78 12.05 -13.31
N PRO A 128 -8.62 13.40 -13.30
CA PRO A 128 -9.56 14.29 -14.00
C PRO A 128 -9.60 14.05 -15.51
N SER A 129 -8.52 13.52 -16.09
CA SER A 129 -8.38 13.28 -17.52
C SER A 129 -8.81 11.86 -17.93
N LEU A 130 -8.80 10.91 -17.00
CA LEU A 130 -9.11 9.50 -17.26
C LEU A 130 -10.58 9.13 -17.04
N GLN A 131 -11.38 10.02 -16.44
CA GLN A 131 -12.82 9.84 -16.21
C GLN A 131 -13.15 8.50 -15.52
N GLY A 132 -12.27 8.03 -14.63
CA GLY A 132 -12.41 6.76 -13.92
C GLY A 132 -13.45 6.81 -12.80
N ASP A 133 -14.02 5.66 -12.47
CA ASP A 133 -14.96 5.52 -11.36
C ASP A 133 -14.24 5.74 -10.00
N LEU A 134 -14.85 6.56 -9.15
CA LEU A 134 -14.36 6.86 -7.81
C LEU A 134 -14.40 5.62 -6.91
N ASP A 135 -15.40 4.75 -7.10
CA ASP A 135 -15.56 3.54 -6.30
C ASP A 135 -14.50 2.48 -6.67
N ASP A 136 -14.14 2.39 -7.95
CA ASP A 136 -13.03 1.55 -8.42
C ASP A 136 -11.70 2.05 -7.84
N LEU A 137 -11.44 3.36 -7.90
CA LEU A 137 -10.22 3.96 -7.37
C LEU A 137 -10.10 3.73 -5.86
N ARG A 138 -11.21 3.85 -5.13
CA ARG A 138 -11.29 3.53 -3.71
C ARG A 138 -10.94 2.07 -3.45
N THR A 139 -11.54 1.14 -4.20
CA THR A 139 -11.31 -0.30 -4.03
C THR A 139 -9.83 -0.67 -4.30
N GLN A 140 -9.21 -0.05 -5.31
CA GLN A 140 -7.79 -0.24 -5.60
C GLN A 140 -6.90 0.33 -4.48
N LEU A 141 -7.25 1.49 -3.92
CA LEU A 141 -6.53 2.09 -2.80
C LEU A 141 -6.61 1.23 -1.54
N GLU A 142 -7.79 0.69 -1.23
CA GLU A 142 -7.96 -0.25 -0.13
C GLU A 142 -7.08 -1.49 -0.34
N SER A 143 -7.08 -2.06 -1.55
CA SER A 143 -6.23 -3.22 -1.91
C SER A 143 -4.74 -2.93 -1.74
N VAL A 144 -4.24 -1.79 -2.23
CA VAL A 144 -2.84 -1.38 -2.07
C VAL A 144 -2.49 -1.15 -0.61
N ALA A 145 -3.34 -0.45 0.13
CA ALA A 145 -3.13 -0.21 1.55
C ALA A 145 -3.06 -1.53 2.34
N LEU A 146 -3.81 -2.57 1.95
CA LEU A 146 -3.71 -3.90 2.54
C LEU A 146 -2.38 -4.58 2.20
N SER A 147 -1.95 -4.55 0.93
CA SER A 147 -0.66 -5.11 0.49
C SER A 147 0.51 -4.45 1.20
N VAL A 148 0.50 -3.12 1.31
CA VAL A 148 1.49 -2.31 2.05
C VAL A 148 1.49 -2.70 3.53
N HIS A 149 0.32 -2.85 4.15
CA HIS A 149 0.20 -3.23 5.55
C HIS A 149 0.81 -4.61 5.82
N GLN A 150 0.55 -5.58 4.93
CA GLN A 150 1.09 -6.93 5.02
C GLN A 150 2.61 -6.93 4.83
N HIS A 151 3.13 -6.15 3.88
CA HIS A 151 4.57 -6.05 3.60
C HIS A 151 5.34 -5.38 4.74
N THR A 152 4.80 -4.30 5.30
CA THR A 152 5.44 -3.60 6.43
C THR A 152 5.39 -4.43 7.71
N ARG A 153 4.26 -5.08 8.03
CA ARG A 153 4.17 -5.93 9.23
C ARG A 153 4.89 -7.27 9.12
N SER A 154 5.09 -7.83 7.93
CA SER A 154 5.93 -9.02 7.76
C SER A 154 7.43 -8.72 8.00
N ARG A 155 7.86 -7.47 7.75
CA ARG A 155 9.23 -6.99 8.02
C ARG A 155 9.45 -6.52 9.45
N VAL A 156 8.41 -6.13 10.17
CA VAL A 156 8.47 -6.00 11.63
C VAL A 156 8.59 -7.41 12.18
N GLN A 157 9.83 -7.83 12.48
CA GLN A 157 10.05 -9.03 13.28
C GLN A 157 9.21 -8.87 14.55
N THR A 158 8.10 -9.59 14.63
CA THR A 158 7.48 -9.86 15.92
C THR A 158 8.60 -10.39 16.80
N PRO A 159 8.94 -9.75 17.95
CA PRO A 159 9.88 -10.35 18.87
C PRO A 159 9.35 -11.76 19.13
N SER A 160 10.18 -12.74 18.81
CA SER A 160 9.84 -14.14 19.00
C SER A 160 9.29 -14.29 20.43
N PRO A 161 8.14 -14.96 20.64
CA PRO A 161 7.63 -15.14 21.97
C PRO A 161 8.74 -15.82 22.76
N CYS A 162 9.25 -15.13 23.78
CA CYS A 162 10.27 -15.66 24.66
C CYS A 162 9.84 -17.08 25.03
N ARG A 163 10.60 -18.07 24.55
CA ARG A 163 10.49 -19.44 25.04
C ARG A 163 10.82 -19.37 26.52
N PHE A 164 9.80 -19.27 27.36
CA PHE A 164 9.90 -19.63 28.77
C PHE A 164 10.13 -21.13 28.81
N SER A 165 11.40 -21.54 28.69
CA SER A 165 11.83 -22.87 29.06
C SER A 165 11.68 -22.99 30.58
N TYR A 166 10.62 -23.65 31.03
CA TYR A 166 10.53 -24.17 32.39
C TYR A 166 11.71 -25.13 32.61
N LEU A 167 12.78 -24.63 33.20
CA LEU A 167 13.80 -25.46 33.84
C LEU A 167 13.15 -26.09 35.07
N LEU A 168 12.66 -27.32 34.90
CA LEU A 168 12.37 -28.25 35.98
C LEU A 168 13.66 -28.51 36.75
N MET A 169 13.94 -27.68 37.77
CA MET A 169 14.94 -27.98 38.78
C MET A 169 14.41 -29.12 39.66
N GLY A 170 14.69 -30.35 39.24
CA GLY A 170 14.55 -31.54 40.07
C GLY A 170 15.46 -31.41 41.28
N LYS A 171 14.88 -31.29 42.47
CA LYS A 171 15.59 -31.29 43.75
C LYS A 171 16.41 -32.57 43.91
N LYS A 172 17.73 -32.43 44.08
CA LYS A 172 18.59 -33.47 44.65
C LYS A 172 18.07 -33.82 46.05
N LYS A 173 17.76 -35.10 46.30
CA LYS A 173 17.63 -35.65 47.65
C LYS A 173 19.02 -35.88 48.24
N PRO A 174 19.25 -35.60 49.54
CA PRO A 174 20.50 -35.92 50.19
C PRO A 174 20.57 -37.41 50.55
N THR A 175 21.79 -37.93 50.47
CA THR A 175 22.25 -39.23 50.95
C THR A 175 22.09 -39.38 52.46
N ALA A 176 21.77 -40.59 52.88
CA ALA A 176 22.09 -41.13 54.21
C ALA A 176 22.88 -42.42 53.99
#